data_AF-A0A6L5QBZ6-F1
#
_entry.id   AF-A0A6L5QBZ6-F1
#
_cell.length_a   1.000
_cell.length_b   1.000
_cell.length_c   1.000
_cell.angle_alpha   90.00
_cell.angle_beta   90.00
_cell.angle_gamma   90.00
#
_symmetry.space_group_name_H-M   'P 1'
#
loop_
_entity.id
_entity.type
_entity.pdbx_description
1 polymer ?
#
loop_
_entity_poly.entity_id
_entity_poly.type
_entity_poly.pdbx_seq_one_letter_code
_entity_poly.pdbx_strand_id
1 'polypeptide(L)'
;MNILAYVESVPYDTAIEGMFYVRRAFEHAAWPKAIRPDIFTDHPDCLPGPESRALTLAILAGIEAEQQKEIDQLDEQAIRLYSCAMSEAAAILDERDPEFYPDNGEELLRRMRAEWAAGAG
;
A
#
# COMPACT_ATOMS: atom_id res chain seq x y z
N MET A 1 -10.73 13.01 5.76
CA MET A 1 -10.83 11.70 6.43
C MET A 1 -9.46 11.37 6.98
N ASN A 2 -9.37 10.78 8.18
CA ASN A 2 -8.09 10.38 8.76
C ASN A 2 -7.77 8.93 8.36
N ILE A 3 -6.84 8.73 7.43
CA ILE A 3 -6.41 7.38 6.98
C ILE A 3 -5.73 6.62 8.13
N LEU A 4 -4.96 7.32 8.98
CA LEU A 4 -4.27 6.70 10.12
C LEU A 4 -5.24 5.93 11.02
N ALA A 5 -6.45 6.48 11.25
CA ALA A 5 -7.46 5.84 12.10
C ALA A 5 -7.96 4.49 11.57
N TYR A 6 -7.90 4.26 10.25
CA TYR A 6 -8.24 2.96 9.65
C TYR A 6 -7.11 1.96 9.88
N VAL A 7 -5.87 2.40 9.67
CA VAL A 7 -4.70 1.51 9.60
C VAL A 7 -4.04 1.25 10.95
N GLU A 8 -4.22 2.12 11.95
CA GLU A 8 -3.61 1.95 13.28
C GLU A 8 -4.24 0.82 14.11
N SER A 9 -5.40 0.33 13.69
CA SER A 9 -6.16 -0.72 14.39
C SER A 9 -5.88 -2.13 13.90
N VAL A 10 -5.05 -2.28 12.86
CA VAL A 10 -4.71 -3.55 12.22
C VAL A 10 -3.21 -3.83 12.28
N PRO A 11 -2.75 -5.08 12.05
CA PRO A 11 -1.33 -5.38 11.95
C PRO A 11 -0.63 -4.57 10.85
N TYR A 12 0.67 -4.31 11.02
CA TYR A 12 1.49 -3.54 10.08
C TYR A 12 1.38 -4.07 8.63
N ASP A 13 1.59 -5.37 8.42
CA ASP A 13 1.50 -5.99 7.09
C ASP A 13 0.13 -5.78 6.44
N THR A 14 -0.95 -5.90 7.23
CA THR A 14 -2.33 -5.65 6.77
C THR A 14 -2.54 -4.18 6.40
N ALA A 15 -1.99 -3.25 7.20
CA ALA A 15 -2.05 -1.82 6.92
C ALA A 15 -1.32 -1.46 5.61
N ILE A 16 -0.09 -1.95 5.44
CA ILE A 16 0.73 -1.69 4.25
C ILE A 16 0.10 -2.31 3.01
N GLU A 17 -0.32 -3.58 3.08
CA GLU A 17 -1.00 -4.25 1.97
C GLU A 17 -2.31 -3.54 1.61
N GLY A 18 -3.11 -3.16 2.60
CA GLY A 18 -4.36 -2.43 2.38
C GLY A 18 -4.15 -1.09 1.67
N MET A 19 -3.17 -0.29 2.11
CA MET A 19 -2.81 0.99 1.48
C MET A 19 -2.22 0.82 0.07
N PHE A 20 -1.46 -0.25 -0.17
CA PHE A 20 -0.98 -0.59 -1.51
C PHE A 20 -2.14 -0.74 -2.51
N TYR A 21 -3.20 -1.46 -2.14
CA TYR A 21 -4.36 -1.61 -3.01
C TYR A 21 -5.21 -0.34 -3.16
N VAL A 22 -5.23 0.55 -2.16
CA VAL A 22 -5.86 1.87 -2.29
C VAL A 22 -5.12 2.71 -3.33
N ARG A 23 -3.78 2.76 -3.26
CA ARG A 23 -2.97 3.45 -4.27
C ARG A 23 -3.21 2.88 -5.66
N ARG A 24 -3.29 1.56 -5.78
CA ARG A 24 -3.58 0.89 -7.04
C ARG A 24 -4.94 1.27 -7.62
N ALA A 25 -5.96 1.46 -6.78
CA ALA A 25 -7.26 1.95 -7.23
C ALA A 25 -7.14 3.35 -7.87
N PHE A 26 -6.31 4.24 -7.32
CA PHE A 26 -6.03 5.54 -7.93
C PHE A 26 -5.30 5.42 -9.28
N GLU A 27 -4.36 4.49 -9.40
CA GLU A 27 -3.64 4.24 -10.65
C GLU A 27 -4.60 3.70 -11.73
N HIS A 28 -5.47 2.75 -11.37
CA HIS A 28 -6.47 2.18 -12.28
C HIS A 28 -7.55 3.20 -12.66
N ALA A 29 -7.88 4.16 -11.78
CA ALA A 29 -8.84 5.22 -12.06
C ALA A 29 -8.46 6.05 -13.29
N ALA A 30 -7.17 6.19 -13.60
CA ALA A 30 -6.70 6.89 -14.80
C ALA A 30 -6.96 6.12 -16.11
N TRP A 31 -7.26 4.82 -16.04
CA TRP A 31 -7.45 3.97 -17.22
C TRP A 31 -8.92 4.01 -17.70
N PRO A 32 -9.22 3.68 -18.95
CA PRO A 32 -10.60 3.50 -19.41
C PRO A 32 -11.32 2.37 -18.66
N LYS A 33 -12.57 2.59 -18.20
CA LYS A 33 -13.37 1.61 -17.44
C LYS A 33 -13.38 0.20 -18.04
N ALA A 34 -13.47 0.11 -19.38
CA ALA A 34 -13.58 -1.17 -20.09
C ALA A 34 -12.34 -2.08 -19.98
N ILE A 35 -11.18 -1.53 -19.60
CA ILE A 35 -9.91 -2.27 -19.53
C ILE A 35 -9.29 -2.28 -18.14
N ARG A 36 -9.99 -1.71 -17.14
CA ARG A 36 -9.48 -1.67 -15.76
C ARG A 36 -9.48 -3.09 -15.19
N PRO A 37 -8.32 -3.61 -14.76
CA PRO A 37 -8.30 -4.86 -14.03
C PRO A 37 -8.89 -4.65 -12.64
N ASP A 38 -9.39 -5.74 -12.04
CA ASP A 38 -9.72 -5.76 -10.62
C ASP A 38 -8.43 -5.44 -9.83
N ILE A 39 -8.55 -4.49 -8.89
CA ILE A 39 -7.42 -3.97 -8.10
C ILE A 39 -6.77 -5.07 -7.27
N PHE A 40 -7.48 -6.16 -6.94
CA PHE A 40 -6.98 -7.26 -6.12
C PHE A 40 -6.38 -8.42 -6.91
N THR A 41 -6.47 -8.40 -8.25
CA THR A 41 -6.00 -9.51 -9.08
C THR A 41 -5.09 -9.01 -10.19
N ASP A 42 -3.79 -9.15 -10.00
CA ASP A 42 -2.80 -9.01 -11.08
C ASP A 42 -1.98 -10.27 -11.31
N HIS A 43 -1.84 -11.10 -10.27
CA HIS A 43 -1.17 -12.37 -10.29
C HIS A 43 -1.89 -13.32 -9.32
N PRO A 44 -2.08 -14.61 -9.67
CA PRO A 44 -2.77 -15.58 -8.81
C PRO A 44 -2.15 -15.72 -7.41
N ASP A 45 -0.86 -15.47 -7.30
CA ASP A 45 -0.08 -15.59 -6.06
C ASP A 45 -0.08 -14.33 -5.18
N CYS A 46 -0.70 -13.23 -5.64
CA CYS A 46 -0.70 -11.94 -4.96
C CYS A 46 -2.09 -11.56 -4.43
N LEU A 47 -2.99 -12.51 -4.19
CA LEU A 47 -4.30 -12.20 -3.63
C LEU A 47 -4.16 -11.65 -2.20
N PRO A 48 -4.84 -10.52 -1.88
CA PRO A 48 -4.79 -9.98 -0.53
C PRO A 48 -5.42 -10.92 0.48
N GLY A 49 -4.92 -10.86 1.72
CA GLY A 49 -5.64 -11.40 2.86
C GLY A 49 -7.04 -10.79 3.01
N PRO A 50 -8.01 -11.51 3.60
CA PRO A 50 -9.38 -11.01 3.75
C PRO A 50 -9.44 -9.71 4.58
N GLU A 51 -8.58 -9.54 5.58
CA GLU A 51 -8.46 -8.34 6.39
C GLU A 51 -7.97 -7.15 5.57
N SER A 52 -6.90 -7.33 4.77
CA SER A 52 -6.36 -6.28 3.90
C SER A 52 -7.38 -5.86 2.85
N ARG A 53 -8.11 -6.83 2.27
CA ARG A 53 -9.21 -6.55 1.33
C ARG A 53 -10.32 -5.73 1.98
N ALA A 54 -10.75 -6.10 3.18
CA ALA A 54 -11.78 -5.36 3.91
C ALA A 54 -11.31 -3.94 4.24
N LEU A 55 -10.05 -3.78 4.66
CA LEU A 55 -9.44 -2.49 4.94
C LEU A 55 -9.37 -1.60 3.69
N THR A 56 -8.89 -2.13 2.56
CA THR A 56 -8.85 -1.39 1.29
C THR A 56 -10.23 -0.86 0.93
N LEU A 57 -11.25 -1.73 0.96
CA LEU A 57 -12.62 -1.33 0.60
C LEU A 57 -13.17 -0.28 1.58
N ALA A 58 -12.88 -0.40 2.88
CA ALA A 58 -13.30 0.58 3.88
C ALA A 58 -12.66 1.97 3.64
N ILE A 59 -11.36 2.01 3.31
CA ILE A 59 -10.65 3.26 3.00
C ILE A 59 -11.23 3.88 1.72
N LEU A 60 -11.40 3.10 0.65
CA LEU A 60 -11.97 3.60 -0.62
C LEU A 60 -13.39 4.15 -0.40
N ALA A 61 -14.26 3.43 0.30
CA ALA A 61 -15.61 3.88 0.60
C ALA A 61 -15.61 5.16 1.46
N GLY A 62 -14.69 5.27 2.42
CA GLY A 62 -14.52 6.48 3.24
C GLY A 62 -14.12 7.70 2.41
N ILE A 63 -13.24 7.51 1.42
CA ILE A 63 -12.83 8.55 0.47
C ILE A 63 -14.01 8.96 -0.41
N GLU A 64 -14.74 8.01 -0.98
CA GLU A 64 -15.90 8.29 -1.83
C GLU A 64 -16.99 9.05 -1.06
N ALA A 65 -17.24 8.66 0.19
CA ALA A 65 -18.20 9.33 1.07
C ALA A 65 -17.77 10.78 1.38
N GLU A 66 -16.49 11.03 1.64
CA GLU A 66 -15.98 12.38 1.91
C GLU A 66 -16.00 13.27 0.66
N GLN A 67 -15.62 12.72 -0.49
CA GLN A 67 -15.55 13.46 -1.75
C GLN A 67 -16.90 13.56 -2.47
N GLN A 68 -17.89 12.77 -2.04
CA GLN A 68 -19.19 12.59 -2.70
C GLN A 68 -19.05 12.22 -4.19
N LYS A 69 -18.04 11.40 -4.50
CA LYS A 69 -17.63 11.03 -5.85
C LYS A 69 -17.10 9.61 -5.83
N GLU A 70 -17.29 8.88 -6.93
CA GLU A 70 -16.59 7.61 -7.15
C GLU A 70 -15.07 7.85 -7.26
N ILE A 71 -14.26 6.86 -6.89
CA ILE A 71 -12.78 6.95 -6.95
C ILE A 71 -12.28 7.40 -8.33
N ASP A 72 -12.97 7.03 -9.40
CA ASP A 72 -12.58 7.36 -10.77
C ASP A 72 -13.06 8.72 -11.29
N GLN A 73 -13.79 9.46 -10.45
CA GLN A 73 -14.22 10.83 -10.68
C GLN A 73 -13.36 11.82 -9.85
N LEU A 74 -12.44 11.31 -9.04
CA LEU A 74 -11.52 12.14 -8.28
C LEU A 74 -10.57 12.87 -9.21
N ASP A 75 -10.33 14.15 -8.91
CA ASP A 75 -9.30 14.91 -9.61
C ASP A 75 -7.91 14.59 -9.04
N GLU A 76 -6.90 15.04 -9.75
CA GLU A 76 -5.49 14.81 -9.39
C GLU A 76 -5.12 15.46 -8.04
N GLN A 77 -5.82 16.53 -7.64
CA GLN A 77 -5.57 17.17 -6.34
C GLN A 77 -6.10 16.31 -5.19
N ALA A 78 -7.30 15.74 -5.33
CA ALA A 78 -7.86 14.80 -4.37
C ALA A 78 -7.01 13.53 -4.26
N ILE A 79 -6.60 12.94 -5.39
CA ILE A 79 -5.72 11.76 -5.39
C ILE A 79 -4.40 12.07 -4.67
N ARG A 80 -3.78 13.23 -4.94
CA ARG A 80 -2.55 13.66 -4.24
C ARG A 80 -2.76 13.81 -2.75
N LEU A 81 -3.87 14.43 -2.32
CA LEU A 81 -4.20 14.60 -0.90
C LEU A 81 -4.21 13.25 -0.17
N TYR A 82 -4.94 12.27 -0.71
CA TYR A 82 -5.04 10.95 -0.07
C TYR A 82 -3.74 10.14 -0.19
N SER A 83 -2.98 10.31 -1.28
CA SER A 83 -1.65 9.70 -1.40
C SER A 83 -0.68 10.24 -0.35
N CYS A 84 -0.68 11.56 -0.09
CA CYS A 84 0.13 12.14 0.99
C CYS A 84 -0.32 11.62 2.36
N ALA A 85 -1.63 11.57 2.62
CA ALA A 85 -2.16 11.05 3.88
C ALA A 85 -1.80 9.58 4.12
N MET A 86 -1.76 8.74 3.08
CA MET A 86 -1.26 7.36 3.18
C MET A 86 0.24 7.32 3.48
N SER A 87 1.06 8.15 2.82
CA SER A 87 2.50 8.23 3.08
C SER A 87 2.80 8.68 4.51
N GLU A 88 2.05 9.64 5.04
CA GLU A 88 2.16 10.08 6.44
C GLU A 88 1.75 8.98 7.41
N ALA A 89 0.66 8.25 7.12
CA ALA A 89 0.24 7.12 7.94
C ALA A 89 1.28 5.99 7.94
N ALA A 90 1.86 5.66 6.78
CA ALA A 90 2.93 4.68 6.66
C ALA A 90 4.17 5.08 7.48
N ALA A 91 4.62 6.34 7.39
CA ALA A 91 5.75 6.83 8.19
C ALA A 91 5.50 6.70 9.70
N ILE A 92 4.28 6.99 10.16
CA ILE A 92 3.89 6.82 11.57
C ILE A 92 3.90 5.34 11.99
N LEU A 93 3.47 4.43 11.11
CA LEU A 93 3.51 3.00 11.37
C LEU A 93 4.96 2.49 11.42
N ASP A 94 5.82 2.95 10.51
CA ASP A 94 7.25 2.60 10.47
C ASP A 94 7.99 3.03 11.74
N GLU A 95 7.70 4.24 12.25
CA GLU A 95 8.28 4.72 13.52
C GLU A 95 7.87 3.86 14.73
N ARG A 96 6.71 3.19 14.65
CA ARG A 96 6.17 2.34 15.72
C ARG A 96 6.65 0.89 15.63
N ASP A 97 7.17 0.47 14.48
CA ASP A 97 7.72 -0.87 14.26
C ASP A 97 9.21 -0.82 13.84
N PRO A 98 10.11 -0.48 14.78
CA PRO A 98 11.55 -0.46 14.52
C PRO A 98 12.15 -1.86 14.28
N GLU A 99 11.41 -2.96 14.50
CA GLU A 99 11.91 -4.32 14.22
C GLU A 99 11.77 -4.70 12.73
N PHE A 100 10.93 -4.02 11.95
CA PHE A 100 10.69 -4.37 10.55
C PHE A 100 11.66 -3.75 9.53
N TYR A 101 12.39 -2.71 9.93
CA TYR A 101 13.67 -2.39 9.32
C TYR A 101 14.76 -3.02 10.17
N PRO A 102 15.23 -4.24 9.84
CA PRO A 102 16.54 -4.56 10.34
C PRO A 102 17.47 -3.51 9.71
N ASP A 103 18.21 -2.78 10.55
CA ASP A 103 19.46 -2.06 10.19
C ASP A 103 20.48 -2.97 9.46
N ASN A 104 20.10 -4.19 9.10
CA ASN A 104 20.85 -5.21 8.40
C ASN A 104 20.74 -5.08 6.88
N GLY A 105 20.20 -4.02 6.30
CA GLY A 105 20.24 -3.82 4.84
C GLY A 105 21.67 -3.88 4.30
N GLU A 106 22.61 -3.21 4.99
CA GLU A 106 24.04 -3.31 4.68
C GLU A 106 24.61 -4.69 4.99
N GLU A 107 24.18 -5.34 6.08
CA GLU A 107 24.63 -6.68 6.48
C GLU A 107 24.16 -7.76 5.50
N LEU A 108 22.94 -7.65 4.98
CA LEU A 108 22.39 -8.51 3.93
C LEU A 108 23.16 -8.32 2.63
N LEU A 109 23.39 -7.06 2.22
CA LEU A 109 24.23 -6.74 1.06
C LEU A 109 25.68 -7.23 1.25
N ARG A 110 26.21 -7.19 2.47
CA ARG A 110 27.55 -7.71 2.81
C ARG A 110 27.59 -9.23 2.68
N ARG A 111 26.59 -9.95 3.18
CA ARG A 111 26.49 -11.42 3.05
C ARG A 111 26.34 -11.87 1.61
N MET A 112 25.46 -11.22 0.84
CA MET A 112 25.28 -11.52 -0.58
C MET A 112 26.57 -11.29 -1.39
N ARG A 113 27.31 -10.21 -1.10
CA ARG A 113 28.62 -9.94 -1.73
C ARG A 113 29.65 -11.02 -1.38
N ALA A 114 29.67 -11.50 -0.14
CA ALA A 114 30.58 -12.56 0.31
C ALA A 114 30.25 -13.91 -0.35
N GLU A 115 28.97 -14.26 -0.46
CA GLU A 115 28.51 -15.48 -1.12
C GLU A 115 28.80 -15.46 -2.62
N TRP A 116 28.61 -14.32 -3.29
CA TRP A 116 28.96 -14.14 -4.70
C TRP A 116 30.47 -14.29 -4.95
N ALA A 117 31.31 -13.74 -4.07
CA ALA A 117 32.76 -13.87 -4.17
C ALA A 117 33.23 -15.32 -3.93
N ALA A 118 32.51 -16.10 -3.11
CA ALA A 118 32.82 -17.49 -2.82
C ALA A 118 32.35 -18.48 -3.91
N GLY A 119 31.34 -18.11 -4.71
CA GLY A 119 30.83 -18.92 -5.82
C GLY A 119 31.51 -18.72 -7.18
N ALA A 120 32.48 -17.80 -7.28
CA ALA A 120 33.19 -17.46 -8.52
C ALA A 120 34.56 -18.16 -8.66
N GLY A 121 34.79 -19.25 -7.92
CA GLY A 121 36.03 -20.05 -7.93
C GLY A 121 35.96 -21.27 -8.83
#